data_AF-A0A2G9MRW8-F1
#
_entry.id   AF-A0A2G9MRW8-F1
#
_cell.length_a   1.000
_cell.length_b   1.000
_cell.length_c   1.000
_cell.angle_alpha   90.00
_cell.angle_beta   90.00
_cell.angle_gamma   90.00
#
_symmetry.space_group_name_H-M   'P 1'
#
loop_
_entity.id
_entity.type
_entity.pdbx_description
1 polymer ?
#
loop_
_entity_poly.entity_id
_entity_poly.type
_entity_poly.pdbx_seq_one_letter_code
_entity_poly.pdbx_strand_id
1 'polypeptide(L)'
;MVVFRRGQAALEFLTTYGWAFLIILVMIGGLAYFGVLDPSSFSGGGNCVSGSEFFCKSSSLSQNFQGVLLRNNLPEGVVISNASVYRNGEVIGVCSAGFEIASESDFEISCSASLQEGKQENLKVEVQWYPSNGVSSYSKSVFVDVKGKVLSDSEFSSFGSGLCPDGFVLIQGSSYFGTSSFCVMKYEAKNNGSGIPVSAESGAPWVSVTFTAARNACVSAGYHLITNREWMTMARAVESNPINWNGTVIPRGNSNSASAMDGTNPLSGVNYRILKVGGSEVWDLAGNVWEWVDLMEDGSSISTGNACGATGWYSVYGNDGVAECSWQNTYAKTGAVDKRFEMGPNGNYNSVNGVGRIYSSTSTGRVLLRGGGWGDGAYAGVFASNSSNGPTNSYSIVGFRCVMNTGN
;
A
#
# COMPACT_ATOMS: atom_id res chain seq x y z
N MET A 1 -63.79 -31.97 44.71
CA MET A 1 -62.48 -32.65 44.77
C MET A 1 -61.78 -32.43 43.43
N VAL A 2 -60.87 -31.46 43.35
CA VAL A 2 -60.23 -31.03 42.08
C VAL A 2 -58.83 -31.63 42.03
N VAL A 3 -58.58 -32.48 41.03
CA VAL A 3 -57.30 -33.14 40.78
C VAL A 3 -56.43 -32.23 39.90
N PHE A 4 -55.25 -31.84 40.38
CA PHE A 4 -54.28 -31.02 39.67
C PHE A 4 -53.61 -31.80 38.51
N ARG A 5 -54.16 -31.71 37.29
CA ARG A 5 -53.58 -32.27 36.05
C ARG A 5 -52.80 -31.21 35.23
N ARG A 6 -51.78 -30.56 35.80
CA ARG A 6 -50.94 -29.59 35.04
C ARG A 6 -49.43 -29.88 35.02
N GLY A 7 -48.92 -30.73 35.92
CA GLY A 7 -47.49 -31.06 35.98
C GLY A 7 -47.04 -32.26 35.15
N GLN A 8 -47.95 -33.15 34.76
CA GLN A 8 -47.61 -34.41 34.11
C GLN A 8 -47.20 -34.23 32.64
N ALA A 9 -47.86 -33.33 31.90
CA ALA A 9 -47.53 -33.03 30.51
C ALA A 9 -46.16 -32.35 30.34
N ALA A 10 -45.77 -31.50 31.29
CA ALA A 10 -44.46 -30.83 31.26
C ALA A 10 -43.30 -31.81 31.48
N LEU A 11 -43.49 -32.82 32.34
CA LEU A 11 -42.50 -33.88 32.60
C LEU A 11 -42.33 -34.83 31.41
N GLU A 12 -43.43 -35.17 30.72
CA GLU A 12 -43.36 -35.94 29.47
C GLU A 12 -42.66 -35.17 28.35
N PHE A 13 -42.89 -33.86 28.24
CA PHE A 13 -42.24 -33.05 27.21
C PHE A 13 -40.72 -32.93 27.45
N LEU A 14 -40.31 -32.75 28.71
CA LEU A 14 -38.90 -32.64 29.08
C LEU A 14 -38.14 -33.96 28.90
N THR A 15 -38.78 -35.11 29.14
CA THR A 15 -38.15 -36.42 28.95
C THR A 15 -38.13 -36.86 27.48
N THR A 16 -39.17 -36.52 26.71
CA THR A 16 -39.27 -36.91 25.29
C THR A 16 -38.38 -36.04 24.39
N TYR A 17 -38.24 -34.75 24.70
CA TYR A 17 -37.50 -33.78 23.88
C TYR A 17 -36.24 -33.22 24.54
N GLY A 18 -35.96 -33.56 25.80
CA GLY A 18 -34.79 -33.05 26.53
C GLY A 18 -33.46 -33.42 25.87
N TRP A 19 -33.37 -34.60 25.25
CA TRP A 19 -32.20 -35.02 24.49
C TRP A 19 -32.00 -34.17 23.22
N ALA A 20 -33.07 -33.72 22.57
CA ALA A 20 -33.00 -32.86 21.39
C ALA A 20 -32.45 -31.46 21.77
N PHE A 21 -32.89 -30.92 22.91
CA PHE A 21 -32.31 -29.68 23.45
C PHE A 21 -30.84 -29.83 23.84
N LEU A 22 -30.45 -30.98 24.39
CA LEU A 22 -29.05 -31.25 24.72
C LEU A 22 -28.18 -31.29 23.45
N ILE A 23 -28.64 -31.93 22.37
CA ILE A 23 -27.96 -31.91 21.07
C ILE A 23 -27.84 -30.49 20.53
N ILE A 24 -28.91 -29.70 20.59
CA ILE A 24 -28.89 -28.29 20.14
C ILE A 24 -27.88 -27.48 20.95
N LEU A 25 -27.84 -27.63 22.28
CA LEU A 25 -26.87 -26.93 23.13
C LEU A 25 -25.43 -27.37 22.86
N VAL A 26 -25.19 -28.66 22.59
CA VAL A 26 -23.86 -29.16 22.20
C VAL A 26 -23.46 -28.64 20.82
N MET A 27 -24.39 -28.56 19.86
CA MET A 27 -24.11 -27.95 18.55
C MET A 27 -23.81 -26.46 18.68
N ILE A 28 -24.62 -25.68 19.42
CA ILE A 28 -24.37 -24.25 19.65
C ILE A 28 -23.05 -24.07 20.41
N GLY A 29 -22.77 -24.91 21.41
CA GLY A 29 -21.50 -24.92 22.13
C GLY A 29 -20.30 -25.24 21.22
N GLY A 30 -20.45 -26.19 20.30
CA GLY A 30 -19.44 -26.51 19.29
C GLY A 30 -19.22 -25.36 18.31
N LEU A 31 -20.29 -24.74 17.79
CA LEU A 31 -20.21 -23.60 16.89
C LEU A 31 -19.60 -22.36 17.57
N ALA A 32 -19.93 -22.13 18.85
CA ALA A 32 -19.29 -21.09 19.66
C ALA A 32 -17.81 -21.42 19.95
N TYR A 33 -17.48 -22.69 20.23
CA TYR A 33 -16.11 -23.15 20.45
C TYR A 33 -15.23 -22.98 19.20
N PHE A 34 -15.77 -23.24 18.02
CA PHE A 34 -15.09 -23.02 16.74
C PHE A 34 -15.20 -21.57 16.21
N GLY A 35 -15.74 -20.64 17.00
CA GLY A 35 -15.78 -19.21 16.65
C GLY A 35 -16.76 -18.84 15.53
N VAL A 36 -17.62 -19.76 15.07
CA VAL A 36 -18.59 -19.52 13.99
C VAL A 36 -19.68 -18.53 14.42
N LEU A 37 -19.97 -18.46 15.72
CA LEU A 37 -20.92 -17.52 16.31
C LEU A 37 -20.24 -16.27 16.89
N ASP A 38 -18.94 -16.08 16.65
CA ASP A 38 -18.24 -14.85 17.06
C ASP A 38 -18.67 -13.70 16.13
N PRO A 39 -19.41 -12.68 16.64
CA PRO A 39 -19.86 -11.55 15.83
C PRO A 39 -18.72 -10.78 15.17
N SER A 40 -17.49 -10.92 15.69
CA SER A 40 -16.30 -10.27 15.12
C SER A 40 -15.84 -10.87 13.79
N SER A 41 -16.24 -12.11 13.45
CA SER A 41 -15.93 -12.74 12.16
C SER A 41 -16.76 -12.18 10.99
N PHE A 42 -17.97 -11.68 11.28
CA PHE A 42 -18.86 -11.04 10.29
C PHE A 42 -18.65 -9.52 10.19
N SER A 43 -17.93 -8.92 11.14
CA SER A 43 -17.52 -7.51 11.11
C SER A 43 -16.00 -7.40 11.08
N GLY A 44 -15.37 -7.99 10.06
CA GLY A 44 -13.92 -7.93 9.80
C GLY A 44 -13.37 -6.54 9.43
N GLY A 45 -14.02 -5.47 9.89
CA GLY A 45 -13.54 -4.09 9.93
C GLY A 45 -14.05 -3.53 11.25
N GLY A 46 -13.19 -2.94 12.08
CA GLY A 46 -13.59 -2.39 13.38
C GLY A 46 -14.80 -1.47 13.20
N ASN A 47 -15.84 -1.70 13.99
CA ASN A 47 -17.01 -0.83 13.97
C ASN A 47 -16.60 0.51 14.57
N CYS A 48 -16.61 1.54 13.74
CA CYS A 48 -16.44 2.90 14.19
C CYS A 48 -17.71 3.70 13.98
N VAL A 49 -18.01 4.57 14.95
CA VAL A 49 -19.17 5.47 14.91
C VAL A 49 -18.65 6.88 15.12
N SER A 50 -19.04 7.78 14.22
CA SER A 50 -18.63 9.18 14.25
C SER A 50 -19.84 10.10 14.14
N GLY A 51 -19.61 11.40 14.33
CA GLY A 51 -20.62 12.45 14.16
C GLY A 51 -21.03 12.69 12.70
N SER A 52 -21.81 13.74 12.47
CA SER A 52 -22.29 14.12 11.13
C SER A 52 -21.24 14.82 10.26
N GLU A 53 -20.20 15.39 10.87
CA GLU A 53 -19.14 16.15 10.23
C GLU A 53 -18.16 15.25 9.50
N PHE A 54 -17.74 14.17 10.17
CA PHE A 54 -16.87 13.14 9.60
C PHE A 54 -17.58 11.81 9.66
N PHE A 55 -17.71 11.13 8.52
CA PHE A 55 -18.31 9.80 8.45
C PHE A 55 -17.24 8.73 8.54
N CYS A 56 -17.34 7.83 9.52
CA CYS A 56 -16.38 6.73 9.65
C CYS A 56 -16.73 5.59 8.70
N LYS A 57 -15.80 5.27 7.79
CA LYS A 57 -15.93 4.15 6.87
C LYS A 57 -15.45 2.85 7.50
N SER A 58 -14.30 2.89 8.17
CA SER A 58 -13.71 1.70 8.80
C SER A 58 -12.69 2.07 9.86
N SER A 59 -12.42 1.13 10.78
CA SER A 59 -11.34 1.26 11.74
C SER A 59 -10.58 -0.05 11.92
N SER A 60 -9.34 0.03 12.38
CA SER A 60 -8.47 -1.10 12.60
C SER A 60 -7.62 -0.87 13.86
N LEU A 61 -7.48 -1.91 14.69
CA LEU A 61 -6.75 -1.85 15.96
C LEU A 61 -5.63 -2.89 15.97
N SER A 62 -4.39 -2.43 16.12
CA SER A 62 -3.19 -3.23 16.33
C SER A 62 -2.56 -2.95 17.68
N GLN A 63 -1.58 -3.77 18.07
CA GLN A 63 -0.78 -3.59 19.27
C GLN A 63 -0.15 -2.19 19.34
N ASN A 64 0.41 -1.70 18.22
CA ASN A 64 1.15 -0.44 18.20
C ASN A 64 0.49 0.65 17.33
N PHE A 65 -0.48 0.29 16.50
CA PHE A 65 -1.11 1.18 15.52
C PHE A 65 -2.62 1.08 15.56
N GLN A 66 -3.30 2.21 15.45
CA GLN A 66 -4.75 2.27 15.29
C GLN A 66 -5.07 3.14 14.08
N GLY A 67 -5.74 2.57 13.08
CA GLY A 67 -6.14 3.28 11.87
C GLY A 67 -7.64 3.57 11.89
N VAL A 68 -8.02 4.78 11.53
CA VAL A 68 -9.43 5.16 11.35
C VAL A 68 -9.58 5.86 10.01
N LEU A 69 -10.36 5.26 9.11
CA LEU A 69 -10.69 5.83 7.80
C LEU A 69 -11.97 6.63 7.91
N LEU A 70 -11.86 7.95 7.68
CA LEU A 70 -12.93 8.92 7.77
C LEU A 70 -13.17 9.57 6.41
N ARG A 71 -14.40 10.03 6.18
CA ARG A 71 -14.77 10.88 5.04
C ARG A 71 -15.19 12.25 5.53
N ASN A 72 -14.63 13.30 4.95
CA ASN A 72 -15.08 14.66 5.18
C ASN A 72 -16.46 14.85 4.54
N ASN A 73 -17.51 14.96 5.35
CA ASN A 73 -18.88 15.14 4.87
C ASN A 73 -19.32 16.63 4.84
N LEU A 74 -18.37 17.55 5.09
CA LEU A 74 -18.61 18.97 5.02
C LEU A 74 -18.44 19.47 3.59
N PRO A 75 -19.19 20.51 3.18
CA PRO A 75 -19.13 21.06 1.83
C PRO A 75 -17.83 21.82 1.53
N GLU A 76 -16.98 22.03 2.54
CA GLU A 76 -15.72 22.77 2.45
C GLU A 76 -14.53 21.93 2.93
N GLY A 77 -13.33 22.36 2.53
CA GLY A 77 -12.08 21.76 3.01
C GLY A 77 -11.84 22.06 4.50
N VAL A 78 -11.14 21.16 5.16
CA VAL A 78 -10.81 21.27 6.59
C VAL A 78 -9.35 20.93 6.84
N VAL A 79 -8.78 21.52 7.89
CA VAL A 79 -7.43 21.22 8.37
C VAL A 79 -7.54 20.52 9.72
N ILE A 80 -6.86 19.38 9.85
CA ILE A 80 -6.75 18.66 11.12
C ILE A 80 -5.62 19.29 11.92
N SER A 81 -5.94 19.96 13.03
CA SER A 81 -4.94 20.64 13.88
C SER A 81 -4.28 19.69 14.87
N ASN A 82 -5.04 18.75 15.42
CA ASN A 82 -4.57 17.79 16.41
C ASN A 82 -5.46 16.55 16.40
N ALA A 83 -4.92 15.40 16.76
CA ALA A 83 -5.71 14.20 16.96
C ALA A 83 -5.06 13.30 18.03
N SER A 84 -5.89 12.72 18.89
CA SER A 84 -5.42 11.86 19.99
C SER A 84 -6.41 10.75 20.31
N VAL A 85 -5.90 9.65 20.84
CA VAL A 85 -6.71 8.47 21.19
C VAL A 85 -6.82 8.32 22.70
N TYR A 86 -8.05 8.10 23.14
CA TYR A 86 -8.46 7.99 24.53
C TYR A 86 -8.91 6.58 24.86
N ARG A 87 -8.57 6.13 26.08
CA ARG A 87 -9.15 4.94 26.72
C ARG A 87 -9.65 5.36 28.10
N ASN A 88 -10.93 5.12 28.38
CA ASN A 88 -11.57 5.47 29.64
C ASN A 88 -11.36 6.93 30.11
N GLY A 89 -11.19 7.87 29.17
CA GLY A 89 -10.98 9.28 29.45
C GLY A 89 -9.52 9.72 29.61
N GLU A 90 -8.55 8.80 29.58
CA GLU A 90 -7.13 9.12 29.54
C GLU A 90 -6.59 9.05 28.11
N VAL A 91 -5.68 9.97 27.76
CA VAL A 91 -4.95 9.95 26.50
C VAL A 91 -3.92 8.82 26.55
N ILE A 92 -4.04 7.86 25.63
CA ILE A 92 -3.13 6.70 25.55
C ILE A 92 -2.19 6.75 24.33
N GLY A 93 -2.41 7.68 23.41
CA GLY A 93 -1.60 7.83 22.20
C GLY A 93 -1.93 9.10 21.42
N VAL A 94 -1.00 9.46 20.54
CA VAL A 94 -1.12 10.63 19.64
C VAL A 94 -1.39 10.12 18.23
N CYS A 95 -2.12 10.90 17.44
CA CYS A 95 -2.48 10.55 16.06
C CYS A 95 -1.91 11.53 15.04
N SER A 96 -2.00 11.15 13.76
CA SER A 96 -1.63 12.02 12.64
C SER A 96 -2.47 13.30 12.64
N ALA A 97 -1.80 14.44 12.46
CA ALA A 97 -2.41 15.77 12.36
C ALA A 97 -1.53 16.71 11.52
N GLY A 98 -2.03 17.92 11.24
CA GLY A 98 -1.31 18.97 10.51
C GLY A 98 -1.49 18.94 9.00
N PHE A 99 -2.57 18.34 8.49
CA PHE A 99 -2.84 18.19 7.06
C PHE A 99 -4.24 18.71 6.69
N GLU A 100 -4.38 19.11 5.43
CA GLU A 100 -5.62 19.61 4.84
C GLU A 100 -6.34 18.52 4.05
N ILE A 101 -7.67 18.51 4.15
CA ILE A 101 -8.57 17.54 3.54
C ILE A 101 -9.59 18.31 2.71
N ALA A 102 -9.76 17.95 1.45
CA ALA A 102 -10.76 18.57 0.59
C ALA A 102 -12.20 18.16 1.01
N SER A 103 -13.18 18.91 0.52
CA SER A 103 -14.60 18.57 0.65
C SER A 103 -14.86 17.17 0.06
N GLU A 104 -15.74 16.39 0.69
CA GLU A 104 -16.17 15.05 0.26
C GLU A 104 -15.04 14.01 0.05
N SER A 105 -13.85 14.27 0.59
CA SER A 105 -12.69 13.39 0.45
C SER A 105 -12.49 12.49 1.66
N ASP A 106 -11.97 11.30 1.39
CA ASP A 106 -11.57 10.33 2.41
C ASP A 106 -10.16 10.63 2.95
N PHE A 107 -9.93 10.35 4.22
CA PHE A 107 -8.64 10.55 4.90
C PHE A 107 -8.49 9.56 6.07
N GLU A 108 -7.24 9.21 6.39
CA GLU A 108 -6.93 8.32 7.50
C GLU A 108 -6.32 9.07 8.69
N ILE A 109 -6.84 8.79 9.88
CA ILE A 109 -6.21 9.14 11.15
C ILE A 109 -5.53 7.90 11.70
N SER A 110 -4.20 7.94 11.75
CA SER A 110 -3.38 6.85 12.28
C SER A 110 -2.82 7.26 13.64
N CYS A 111 -3.07 6.46 14.66
CA CYS A 111 -2.62 6.68 16.04
C CYS A 111 -1.58 5.65 16.46
N SER A 112 -0.71 6.05 17.39
CA SER A 112 0.27 5.18 18.03
C SER A 112 -0.02 5.05 19.52
N ALA A 113 -0.85 4.07 19.89
CA ALA A 113 -1.04 3.65 21.27
C ALA A 113 -0.67 2.19 21.46
N SER A 114 -0.12 1.85 22.63
CA SER A 114 0.18 0.47 23.00
C SER A 114 -1.05 -0.22 23.56
N LEU A 115 -1.58 -1.20 22.82
CA LEU A 115 -2.72 -2.03 23.17
C LEU A 115 -2.28 -3.49 23.38
N GLN A 116 -3.07 -4.25 24.14
CA GLN A 116 -2.78 -5.68 24.34
C GLN A 116 -3.49 -6.53 23.28
N GLU A 117 -2.73 -7.37 22.59
CA GLU A 117 -3.22 -8.29 21.58
C GLU A 117 -4.35 -9.20 22.09
N GLY A 118 -5.30 -9.49 21.20
CA GLY A 118 -6.38 -10.45 21.43
C GLY A 118 -7.50 -9.91 22.31
N LYS A 119 -7.33 -8.74 22.95
CA LYS A 119 -8.37 -8.10 23.74
C LYS A 119 -9.32 -7.30 22.86
N GLN A 120 -10.59 -7.27 23.25
CA GLN A 120 -11.51 -6.26 22.72
C GLN A 120 -11.28 -4.94 23.44
N GLU A 121 -11.13 -3.88 22.66
CA GLU A 121 -10.93 -2.52 23.13
C GLU A 121 -12.06 -1.62 22.63
N ASN A 122 -12.38 -0.63 23.45
CA ASN A 122 -13.29 0.46 23.11
C ASN A 122 -12.52 1.77 23.31
N LEU A 123 -12.12 2.38 22.20
CA LEU A 123 -11.30 3.57 22.17
C LEU A 123 -12.12 4.73 21.63
N LYS A 124 -11.73 5.94 22.02
CA LYS A 124 -12.31 7.17 21.49
C LYS A 124 -11.21 8.02 20.86
N VAL A 125 -11.32 8.31 19.57
CA VAL A 125 -10.38 9.19 18.87
C VAL A 125 -10.99 10.58 18.82
N GLU A 126 -10.28 11.56 19.39
CA GLU A 126 -10.63 12.98 19.26
C GLU A 126 -9.85 13.56 18.09
N VAL A 127 -10.57 14.15 17.13
CA VAL A 127 -10.00 14.85 15.99
C VAL A 127 -10.38 16.32 16.08
N GLN A 128 -9.39 17.19 16.23
CA GLN A 128 -9.54 18.63 16.24
C GLN A 128 -9.31 19.19 14.84
N TRP A 129 -10.28 19.95 14.34
CA TRP A 129 -10.25 20.48 12.98
C TRP A 129 -10.77 21.92 12.91
N TYR A 130 -10.38 22.64 11.87
CA TYR A 130 -10.95 23.94 11.52
C TYR A 130 -11.10 24.06 10.00
N PRO A 131 -12.05 24.86 9.48
CA PRO A 131 -12.18 25.08 8.03
C PRO A 131 -10.88 25.61 7.41
N SER A 132 -10.58 25.26 6.15
CA SER A 132 -9.34 25.70 5.47
C SER A 132 -9.16 27.22 5.42
N ASN A 133 -10.26 27.97 5.39
CA ASN A 133 -10.29 29.44 5.41
C ASN A 133 -10.21 30.04 6.83
N GLY A 134 -10.16 29.19 7.84
CA GLY A 134 -10.17 29.54 9.26
C GLY A 134 -8.79 29.58 9.90
N VAL A 135 -8.78 29.66 11.22
CA VAL A 135 -7.57 29.71 12.05
C VAL A 135 -7.66 28.65 13.15
N SER A 136 -6.53 28.02 13.47
CA SER A 136 -6.44 26.90 14.42
C SER A 136 -6.97 27.20 15.83
N SER A 137 -7.02 28.47 16.22
CA SER A 137 -7.60 28.94 17.49
C SER A 137 -9.10 28.69 17.64
N TYR A 138 -9.82 28.44 16.53
CA TYR A 138 -11.27 28.14 16.53
C TYR A 138 -11.54 26.67 16.13
N SER A 139 -10.60 25.78 16.46
CA SER A 139 -10.76 24.35 16.19
C SER A 139 -11.95 23.75 16.94
N LYS A 140 -12.65 22.84 16.28
CA LYS A 140 -13.73 22.02 16.80
C LYS A 140 -13.26 20.59 16.97
N SER A 141 -13.76 19.90 17.99
CA SER A 141 -13.47 18.49 18.23
C SER A 141 -14.59 17.59 17.72
N VAL A 142 -14.23 16.54 16.99
CA VAL A 142 -15.12 15.42 16.64
C VAL A 142 -14.59 14.18 17.33
N PHE A 143 -15.50 13.42 17.92
CA PHE A 143 -15.17 12.15 18.58
C PHE A 143 -15.59 10.98 17.69
N VAL A 144 -14.70 10.02 17.53
CA VAL A 144 -14.95 8.77 16.83
C VAL A 144 -14.81 7.63 17.84
N ASP A 145 -15.89 6.92 18.08
CA ASP A 145 -15.88 5.72 18.92
C ASP A 145 -15.45 4.52 18.07
N VAL A 146 -14.40 3.84 18.49
CA VAL A 146 -13.77 2.71 17.78
C VAL A 146 -13.85 1.47 18.66
N LYS A 147 -14.52 0.42 18.15
CA LYS A 147 -14.65 -0.87 18.85
C LYS A 147 -14.11 -1.99 17.99
N GLY A 148 -13.19 -2.76 18.54
CA GLY A 148 -12.60 -3.88 17.82
C GLY A 148 -11.71 -4.76 18.68
N LYS A 149 -11.40 -5.94 18.17
CA LYS A 149 -10.34 -6.80 18.71
C LYS A 149 -8.98 -6.23 18.30
N VAL A 150 -8.05 -6.16 19.23
CA VAL A 150 -6.66 -5.76 18.97
C VAL A 150 -5.95 -6.92 18.28
N LEU A 151 -5.50 -6.69 17.06
CA LEU A 151 -4.75 -7.63 16.26
C LEU A 151 -3.27 -7.58 16.62
N SER A 152 -2.54 -8.67 16.41
CA SER A 152 -1.08 -8.60 16.35
C SER A 152 -0.65 -7.70 15.17
N ASP A 153 0.49 -7.02 15.24
CA ASP A 153 0.99 -6.20 14.13
C ASP A 153 1.16 -7.03 12.83
N SER A 154 1.40 -8.34 12.96
CA SER A 154 1.39 -9.30 11.86
C SER A 154 0.00 -9.60 11.30
N GLU A 155 -1.04 -9.69 12.13
CA GLU A 155 -2.43 -9.87 11.67
C GLU A 155 -3.08 -8.54 11.22
N PHE A 156 -2.62 -7.39 11.68
CA PHE A 156 -3.06 -6.08 11.19
C PHE A 156 -2.72 -5.89 9.71
N SER A 157 -1.58 -6.43 9.26
CA SER A 157 -1.25 -6.53 7.84
C SER A 157 -2.25 -7.40 7.06
N SER A 158 -2.97 -8.30 7.74
CA SER A 158 -4.07 -9.11 7.18
C SER A 158 -5.45 -8.44 7.28
N PHE A 159 -5.66 -7.39 8.08
CA PHE A 159 -6.89 -6.59 7.95
C PHE A 159 -6.87 -5.67 6.71
N GLY A 160 -5.68 -5.35 6.19
CA GLY A 160 -5.50 -4.83 4.84
C GLY A 160 -5.87 -5.85 3.74
N SER A 161 -5.97 -7.15 4.05
CA SER A 161 -6.36 -8.20 3.10
C SER A 161 -7.87 -8.32 2.87
N GLY A 162 -8.70 -7.59 3.63
CA GLY A 162 -10.10 -7.36 3.27
C GLY A 162 -10.29 -6.27 2.20
N LEU A 163 -9.29 -5.38 2.05
CA LEU A 163 -9.29 -4.30 1.05
C LEU A 163 -8.48 -4.68 -0.20
N CYS A 164 -7.44 -5.51 -0.03
CA CYS A 164 -6.55 -5.92 -1.11
C CYS A 164 -6.74 -7.40 -1.47
N PRO A 165 -6.81 -7.74 -2.77
CA PRO A 165 -6.87 -9.14 -3.22
C PRO A 165 -5.68 -9.97 -2.75
N ASP A 166 -5.83 -11.29 -2.76
CA ASP A 166 -4.74 -12.21 -2.45
C ASP A 166 -3.48 -11.90 -3.29
N GLY A 167 -2.33 -11.84 -2.62
CA GLY A 167 -1.05 -11.51 -3.25
C GLY A 167 -0.77 -10.02 -3.40
N PHE A 168 -1.71 -9.15 -3.01
CA PHE A 168 -1.51 -7.70 -2.97
C PHE A 168 -1.23 -7.22 -1.54
N VAL A 169 -0.56 -6.08 -1.42
CA VAL A 169 -0.33 -5.38 -0.16
C VAL A 169 -0.89 -3.97 -0.25
N LEU A 170 -1.47 -3.49 0.85
CA LEU A 170 -1.98 -2.14 0.96
C LEU A 170 -0.81 -1.16 1.09
N ILE A 171 -0.79 -0.15 0.24
CA ILE A 171 0.12 0.99 0.29
C ILE A 171 -0.70 2.22 0.63
N GLN A 172 -0.21 2.96 1.63
CA GLN A 172 -0.82 4.23 1.99
C GLN A 172 -0.53 5.28 0.93
N GLY A 173 -1.57 6.01 0.53
CA GLY A 173 -1.46 7.09 -0.45
C GLY A 173 -0.58 8.24 0.02
N SER A 174 -0.30 9.17 -0.88
CA SER A 174 0.49 10.37 -0.60
C SER A 174 -0.17 11.58 -1.26
N SER A 175 -0.59 12.53 -0.45
CA SER A 175 -1.08 13.84 -0.94
C SER A 175 -0.02 14.58 -1.75
N TYR A 176 1.26 14.41 -1.40
CA TYR A 176 2.37 14.97 -2.17
C TYR A 176 2.35 14.47 -3.62
N PHE A 177 2.17 13.15 -3.83
CA PHE A 177 2.07 12.56 -5.16
C PHE A 177 0.65 12.53 -5.73
N GLY A 178 -0.36 13.05 -5.02
CA GLY A 178 -1.76 12.97 -5.44
C GLY A 178 -2.30 11.55 -5.55
N THR A 179 -1.78 10.61 -4.76
CA THR A 179 -2.21 9.20 -4.73
C THR A 179 -3.11 8.95 -3.52
N SER A 180 -4.23 8.26 -3.72
CA SER A 180 -5.01 7.64 -2.64
C SER A 180 -4.38 6.30 -2.24
N SER A 181 -4.87 5.66 -1.18
CA SER A 181 -4.37 4.33 -0.81
C SER A 181 -4.72 3.30 -1.89
N PHE A 182 -3.78 2.40 -2.16
CA PHE A 182 -3.88 1.43 -3.25
C PHE A 182 -3.30 0.08 -2.85
N CYS A 183 -3.78 -0.97 -3.49
CA CYS A 183 -3.26 -2.31 -3.37
C CYS A 183 -2.30 -2.58 -4.51
N VAL A 184 -1.05 -2.92 -4.20
CA VAL A 184 -0.04 -3.29 -5.20
C VAL A 184 0.30 -4.76 -5.10
N MET A 185 0.60 -5.41 -6.21
CA MET A 185 1.16 -6.77 -6.18
C MET A 185 2.43 -6.81 -5.31
N LYS A 186 2.45 -7.72 -4.33
CA LYS A 186 3.57 -7.93 -3.41
C LYS A 186 4.85 -8.36 -4.14
N TYR A 187 4.69 -9.21 -5.15
CA TYR A 187 5.76 -9.69 -6.02
C TYR A 187 5.52 -9.18 -7.45
N GLU A 188 6.55 -9.20 -8.29
CA GLU A 188 6.38 -8.97 -9.73
C GLU A 188 5.34 -9.95 -10.32
N ALA A 189 4.57 -9.46 -11.29
CA ALA A 189 3.47 -10.21 -11.88
C ALA A 189 3.97 -11.52 -12.48
N LYS A 190 3.20 -12.59 -12.28
CA LYS A 190 3.42 -13.91 -12.86
C LYS A 190 2.25 -14.26 -13.76
N ASN A 191 2.49 -15.05 -14.79
CA ASN A 191 1.42 -15.56 -15.64
C ASN A 191 0.87 -16.85 -15.03
N ASN A 192 -0.43 -16.89 -14.72
CA ASN A 192 -1.08 -18.10 -14.19
C ASN A 192 -1.27 -19.22 -15.24
N GLY A 193 -0.74 -19.06 -16.45
CA GLY A 193 -0.90 -19.97 -17.59
C GLY A 193 -2.07 -19.63 -18.51
N SER A 194 -2.94 -18.69 -18.12
CA SER A 194 -4.08 -18.21 -18.91
C SER A 194 -3.96 -16.75 -19.35
N GLY A 195 -2.78 -16.15 -19.18
CA GLY A 195 -2.56 -14.73 -19.50
C GLY A 195 -3.16 -13.77 -18.47
N ILE A 196 -3.48 -14.25 -17.27
CA ILE A 196 -3.94 -13.41 -16.16
C ILE A 196 -2.76 -13.16 -15.22
N PRO A 197 -2.44 -11.89 -14.90
CA PRO A 197 -1.36 -11.56 -13.98
C PRO A 197 -1.77 -11.91 -12.55
N VAL A 198 -0.91 -12.65 -11.85
CA VAL A 198 -1.05 -13.00 -10.43
C VAL A 198 0.20 -12.64 -9.66
N SER A 199 0.05 -12.30 -8.38
CA SER A 199 1.16 -12.05 -7.46
C SER A 199 1.29 -13.23 -6.51
N ALA A 200 2.29 -14.06 -6.73
CA ALA A 200 2.56 -15.25 -5.93
C ALA A 200 4.04 -15.30 -5.53
N GLU A 201 4.35 -15.99 -4.43
CA GLU A 201 5.73 -16.14 -3.96
C GLU A 201 6.57 -16.97 -4.93
N SER A 202 6.06 -18.11 -5.40
CA SER A 202 6.75 -19.00 -6.33
C SER A 202 6.40 -18.72 -7.79
N GLY A 203 7.30 -19.10 -8.70
CA GLY A 203 7.14 -18.96 -10.16
C GLY A 203 7.97 -17.83 -10.75
N ALA A 204 8.33 -17.94 -12.03
CA ALA A 204 9.12 -16.91 -12.69
C ALA A 204 8.28 -15.63 -12.95
N PRO A 205 8.88 -14.43 -12.85
CA PRO A 205 8.20 -13.20 -13.24
C PRO A 205 7.82 -13.24 -14.72
N TRP A 206 6.69 -12.61 -15.05
CA TRP A 206 6.18 -12.52 -16.40
C TRP A 206 6.93 -11.45 -17.17
N VAL A 207 7.93 -11.91 -17.92
CA VAL A 207 8.82 -11.08 -18.74
C VAL A 207 8.58 -11.25 -20.24
N SER A 208 9.39 -10.60 -21.08
CA SER A 208 9.25 -10.62 -22.54
C SER A 208 7.87 -10.14 -22.99
N VAL A 209 7.40 -9.09 -22.32
CA VAL A 209 6.08 -8.48 -22.51
C VAL A 209 6.26 -7.03 -22.94
N THR A 210 5.42 -6.57 -23.87
CA THR A 210 5.40 -5.16 -24.30
C THR A 210 4.65 -4.29 -23.30
N PHE A 211 4.87 -2.98 -23.32
CA PHE A 211 4.14 -2.05 -22.45
C PHE A 211 2.62 -2.20 -22.60
N THR A 212 2.14 -2.24 -23.86
CA THR A 212 0.72 -2.40 -24.16
C THR A 212 0.17 -3.75 -23.68
N ALA A 213 0.94 -4.83 -23.83
CA ALA A 213 0.52 -6.15 -23.36
C ALA A 213 0.47 -6.23 -21.82
N ALA A 214 1.45 -5.65 -21.12
CA ALA A 214 1.46 -5.57 -19.66
C ALA A 214 0.25 -4.79 -19.14
N ARG A 215 -0.04 -3.63 -19.75
CA ARG A 215 -1.21 -2.82 -19.40
C ARG A 215 -2.52 -3.57 -19.62
N ASN A 216 -2.67 -4.19 -20.79
CA ASN A 216 -3.87 -4.98 -21.11
C ASN A 216 -4.05 -6.18 -20.17
N ALA A 217 -2.96 -6.83 -19.77
CA ALA A 217 -3.00 -7.93 -18.80
C ALA A 217 -3.57 -7.45 -17.46
N CYS A 218 -3.09 -6.33 -16.91
CA CYS A 218 -3.64 -5.77 -15.68
C CYS A 218 -5.12 -5.37 -15.83
N VAL A 219 -5.47 -4.65 -16.90
CA VAL A 219 -6.86 -4.21 -17.17
C VAL A 219 -7.81 -5.40 -17.30
N SER A 220 -7.39 -6.46 -17.98
CA SER A 220 -8.21 -7.68 -18.14
C SER A 220 -8.48 -8.40 -16.82
N ALA A 221 -7.64 -8.19 -15.81
CA ALA A 221 -7.79 -8.75 -14.47
C ALA A 221 -8.51 -7.82 -13.49
N GLY A 222 -9.02 -6.66 -13.95
CA GLY A 222 -9.70 -5.67 -13.10
C GLY A 222 -8.76 -4.71 -12.38
N TYR A 223 -7.50 -4.62 -12.82
CA TYR A 223 -6.44 -3.78 -12.24
C TYR A 223 -5.94 -2.74 -13.25
N HIS A 224 -5.03 -1.87 -12.86
CA HIS A 224 -4.25 -1.06 -13.79
C HIS A 224 -2.76 -1.39 -13.69
N LEU A 225 -2.02 -1.07 -14.74
CA LEU A 225 -0.55 -1.08 -14.69
C LEU A 225 -0.12 -0.01 -13.71
N ILE A 226 0.86 -0.33 -12.84
CA ILE A 226 1.35 0.64 -11.87
C ILE A 226 1.71 1.98 -12.52
N THR A 227 1.20 3.05 -11.94
CA THR A 227 1.50 4.41 -12.38
C THR A 227 2.82 4.89 -11.78
N ASN A 228 3.45 5.89 -12.42
CA ASN A 228 4.68 6.43 -11.86
C ASN A 228 4.46 7.16 -10.52
N ARG A 229 3.29 7.74 -10.29
CA ARG A 229 2.95 8.37 -8.99
C ARG A 229 2.82 7.34 -7.87
N GLU A 230 2.21 6.18 -8.14
CA GLU A 230 2.16 5.06 -7.20
C GLU A 230 3.55 4.50 -6.93
N TRP A 231 4.37 4.32 -7.99
CA TRP A 231 5.77 3.93 -7.82
C TRP A 231 6.54 4.92 -6.94
N MET A 232 6.40 6.23 -7.19
CA MET A 232 7.07 7.26 -6.41
C MET A 232 6.58 7.34 -4.97
N THR A 233 5.29 7.08 -4.74
CA THR A 233 4.73 6.94 -3.38
C THR A 233 5.45 5.83 -2.62
N MET A 234 5.58 4.66 -3.23
CA MET A 234 6.31 3.55 -2.63
C MET A 234 7.81 3.86 -2.46
N ALA A 235 8.46 4.42 -3.49
CA ALA A 235 9.88 4.71 -3.46
C ALA A 235 10.26 5.72 -2.36
N ARG A 236 9.43 6.76 -2.15
CA ARG A 236 9.64 7.71 -1.03
C ARG A 236 9.32 7.11 0.32
N ALA A 237 8.35 6.20 0.42
CA ALA A 237 8.11 5.45 1.66
C ALA A 237 9.27 4.50 1.98
N VAL A 238 9.91 3.92 0.97
CA VAL A 238 11.13 3.13 1.14
C VAL A 238 12.28 4.00 1.64
N GLU A 239 12.50 5.15 0.99
CA GLU A 239 13.55 6.11 1.34
C GLU A 239 13.39 6.65 2.77
N SER A 240 12.16 6.95 3.20
CA SER A 240 11.91 7.52 4.52
C SER A 240 11.97 6.51 5.66
N ASN A 241 11.89 5.21 5.36
CA ASN A 241 11.90 4.15 6.38
C ASN A 241 13.32 3.71 6.72
N PRO A 242 13.83 3.98 7.95
CA PRO A 242 15.19 3.63 8.35
C PRO A 242 15.51 2.13 8.27
N ILE A 243 14.50 1.25 8.36
CA ILE A 243 14.69 -0.22 8.29
C ILE A 243 15.27 -0.65 6.93
N ASN A 244 14.99 0.10 5.86
CA ASN A 244 15.52 -0.23 4.54
C ASN A 244 16.98 0.18 4.35
N TRP A 245 17.55 0.96 5.28
CA TRP A 245 18.91 1.46 5.12
C TRP A 245 19.91 0.57 5.84
N ASN A 246 20.87 0.05 5.08
CA ASN A 246 22.09 -0.52 5.64
C ASN A 246 23.19 0.54 5.57
N GLY A 247 23.32 1.32 6.65
CA GLY A 247 24.17 2.51 6.68
C GLY A 247 23.65 3.57 5.71
N THR A 248 24.34 3.78 4.59
CA THR A 248 23.99 4.77 3.55
C THR A 248 23.47 4.14 2.27
N VAL A 249 23.15 2.84 2.29
CA VAL A 249 22.75 2.06 1.11
C VAL A 249 21.36 1.46 1.32
N ILE A 250 20.46 1.75 0.38
CA ILE A 250 19.21 0.98 0.21
C ILE A 250 19.53 -0.27 -0.62
N PRO A 251 19.05 -1.46 -0.23
CA PRO A 251 19.20 -2.66 -1.03
C PRO A 251 18.65 -2.50 -2.45
N ARG A 252 19.41 -3.00 -3.42
CA ARG A 252 19.10 -2.95 -4.85
C ARG A 252 18.59 -4.28 -5.41
N GLY A 253 18.13 -5.15 -4.50
CA GLY A 253 17.58 -6.48 -4.78
C GLY A 253 18.48 -7.37 -5.63
N ASN A 254 17.85 -8.29 -6.37
CA ASN A 254 18.59 -9.18 -7.26
C ASN A 254 19.18 -8.34 -8.39
N SER A 255 20.45 -7.93 -8.31
CA SER A 255 21.08 -7.11 -9.36
C SER A 255 22.45 -7.58 -9.81
N ASN A 256 22.93 -8.73 -9.29
CA ASN A 256 24.22 -9.30 -9.68
C ASN A 256 24.13 -10.82 -9.89
N SER A 257 23.11 -11.23 -10.63
CA SER A 257 22.81 -12.62 -10.94
C SER A 257 22.72 -12.83 -12.45
N ALA A 258 22.61 -14.08 -12.89
CA ALA A 258 22.47 -14.42 -14.30
C ALA A 258 21.02 -14.39 -14.81
N SER A 259 20.04 -14.40 -13.91
CA SER A 259 18.61 -14.48 -14.25
C SER A 259 17.73 -13.84 -13.19
N ALA A 260 16.46 -13.62 -13.56
CA ALA A 260 15.40 -13.35 -12.60
C ALA A 260 15.24 -14.53 -11.61
N MET A 261 14.75 -14.21 -10.42
CA MET A 261 14.42 -15.13 -9.34
C MET A 261 12.94 -15.00 -8.99
N ASP A 262 12.37 -16.05 -8.41
CA ASP A 262 11.05 -15.96 -7.77
C ASP A 262 11.14 -15.35 -6.37
N GLY A 263 10.01 -15.20 -5.69
CA GLY A 263 9.89 -14.56 -4.38
C GLY A 263 10.26 -15.44 -3.19
N THR A 264 10.98 -16.56 -3.39
CA THR A 264 11.28 -17.52 -2.31
C THR A 264 12.62 -17.28 -1.62
N ASN A 265 13.53 -16.55 -2.26
CA ASN A 265 14.88 -16.31 -1.75
C ASN A 265 15.13 -14.82 -1.51
N PRO A 266 15.19 -14.35 -0.26
CA PRO A 266 15.31 -12.92 0.06
C PRO A 266 16.69 -12.31 -0.24
N LEU A 267 17.73 -13.13 -0.50
CA LEU A 267 19.14 -12.72 -0.55
C LEU A 267 19.57 -11.94 0.71
N SER A 268 20.74 -11.29 0.68
CA SER A 268 21.28 -10.56 1.82
C SER A 268 22.18 -9.38 1.39
N GLY A 269 22.51 -8.51 2.34
CA GLY A 269 23.38 -7.36 2.12
C GLY A 269 22.79 -6.37 1.11
N VAL A 270 23.63 -5.86 0.21
CA VAL A 270 23.18 -4.90 -0.82
C VAL A 270 22.19 -5.49 -1.81
N ASN A 271 22.10 -6.82 -1.93
CA ASN A 271 21.18 -7.49 -2.84
C ASN A 271 19.90 -7.98 -2.15
N TYR A 272 19.63 -7.57 -0.90
CA TYR A 272 18.40 -7.94 -0.20
C TYR A 272 17.16 -7.47 -0.98
N ARG A 273 16.17 -8.36 -1.12
CA ARG A 273 15.08 -8.23 -2.11
C ARG A 273 13.75 -7.73 -1.55
N ILE A 274 13.64 -7.59 -0.24
CA ILE A 274 12.42 -7.18 0.44
C ILE A 274 12.58 -5.74 0.93
N LEU A 275 11.69 -4.84 0.51
CA LEU A 275 11.67 -3.46 0.97
C LEU A 275 10.40 -3.19 1.79
N LYS A 276 10.58 -2.51 2.93
CA LYS A 276 9.48 -2.03 3.77
C LYS A 276 8.90 -0.75 3.18
N VAL A 277 7.67 -0.82 2.71
CA VAL A 277 6.94 0.30 2.13
C VAL A 277 5.84 0.71 3.12
N GLY A 278 6.19 1.65 4.01
CA GLY A 278 5.36 1.92 5.19
C GLY A 278 5.27 0.68 6.08
N GLY A 279 4.05 0.22 6.36
CA GLY A 279 3.79 -1.01 7.12
C GLY A 279 3.87 -2.31 6.30
N SER A 280 3.95 -2.21 4.97
CA SER A 280 3.89 -3.35 4.05
C SER A 280 5.27 -3.80 3.58
N GLU A 281 5.37 -5.03 3.10
CA GLU A 281 6.56 -5.57 2.44
C GLU A 281 6.30 -5.75 0.96
N VAL A 282 7.19 -5.21 0.14
CA VAL A 282 7.16 -5.37 -1.31
C VAL A 282 8.48 -6.01 -1.76
N TRP A 283 8.37 -7.05 -2.57
CA TRP A 283 9.50 -7.75 -3.15
C TRP A 283 9.91 -7.11 -4.47
N ASP A 284 11.21 -7.12 -4.72
CA ASP A 284 11.80 -6.84 -6.03
C ASP A 284 11.38 -5.48 -6.61
N LEU A 285 11.10 -4.49 -5.75
CA LEU A 285 10.89 -3.11 -6.22
C LEU A 285 12.21 -2.49 -6.71
N ALA A 286 13.34 -3.03 -6.27
CA ALA A 286 14.66 -2.75 -6.81
C ALA A 286 15.29 -4.05 -7.30
N GLY A 287 15.81 -4.04 -8.53
CA GLY A 287 16.40 -5.23 -9.15
C GLY A 287 15.37 -6.29 -9.55
N ASN A 288 15.88 -7.48 -9.83
CA ASN A 288 15.21 -8.63 -10.44
C ASN A 288 14.81 -8.36 -11.89
N VAL A 289 13.67 -7.72 -12.17
CA VAL A 289 13.34 -7.28 -13.52
C VAL A 289 13.03 -5.79 -13.57
N TRP A 290 13.35 -5.16 -14.70
CA TRP A 290 12.78 -3.84 -14.99
C TRP A 290 11.28 -3.95 -15.11
N GLU A 291 10.54 -2.97 -14.61
CA GLU A 291 9.09 -2.98 -14.67
C GLU A 291 8.53 -1.86 -15.54
N TRP A 292 7.61 -2.20 -16.43
CA TRP A 292 6.80 -1.22 -17.15
C TRP A 292 5.97 -0.39 -16.17
N VAL A 293 6.06 0.93 -16.31
CA VAL A 293 5.31 1.89 -15.48
C VAL A 293 4.57 2.87 -16.39
N ASP A 294 3.29 3.10 -16.09
CA ASP A 294 2.47 4.07 -16.80
C ASP A 294 2.76 5.48 -16.27
N LEU A 295 3.65 6.21 -16.95
CA LEU A 295 4.01 7.58 -16.56
C LEU A 295 2.89 8.58 -16.86
N MET A 296 2.13 8.37 -17.94
CA MET A 296 1.11 9.31 -18.40
C MET A 296 -0.26 9.01 -17.81
N GLU A 297 -0.43 7.85 -17.17
CA GLU A 297 -1.67 7.35 -16.51
C GLU A 297 -2.83 7.06 -17.48
N ASP A 298 -2.69 7.49 -18.74
CA ASP A 298 -3.57 7.17 -19.86
C ASP A 298 -2.94 6.11 -20.80
N GLY A 299 -1.74 5.61 -20.46
CA GLY A 299 -0.91 4.69 -21.22
C GLY A 299 -0.50 5.16 -22.61
N SER A 300 -0.51 6.48 -22.81
CA SER A 300 0.21 7.10 -23.91
C SER A 300 1.72 7.07 -23.66
N SER A 301 2.48 7.12 -24.74
CA SER A 301 3.92 7.30 -24.67
C SER A 301 4.29 8.75 -24.38
N ILE A 302 5.42 8.95 -23.72
CA ILE A 302 5.97 10.26 -23.42
C ILE A 302 6.34 10.98 -24.73
N SER A 303 5.98 12.27 -24.81
CA SER A 303 6.26 13.13 -25.98
C SER A 303 7.74 13.41 -26.17
N THR A 304 8.55 13.41 -25.11
CA THR A 304 10.02 13.45 -25.17
C THR A 304 10.59 12.56 -24.07
N GLY A 305 11.48 11.63 -24.41
CA GLY A 305 12.11 10.75 -23.42
C GLY A 305 13.23 11.40 -22.63
N ASN A 306 13.52 12.70 -22.81
CA ASN A 306 14.68 13.37 -22.24
C ASN A 306 14.46 13.71 -20.76
N ALA A 307 14.71 12.73 -19.91
CA ALA A 307 14.75 12.92 -18.47
C ALA A 307 16.06 13.60 -18.04
N CYS A 308 17.21 13.28 -18.65
CA CYS A 308 18.54 13.70 -18.16
C CYS A 308 18.86 15.21 -18.30
N GLY A 309 18.04 15.99 -19.01
CA GLY A 309 18.27 17.44 -19.20
C GLY A 309 19.40 17.74 -20.19
N ALA A 310 19.62 19.03 -20.49
CA ALA A 310 20.50 19.45 -21.59
C ALA A 310 21.97 19.73 -21.20
N THR A 311 22.34 19.74 -19.92
CA THR A 311 23.67 20.21 -19.49
C THR A 311 24.57 19.10 -18.92
N GLY A 312 25.64 18.78 -19.67
CA GLY A 312 26.99 18.49 -19.18
C GLY A 312 27.30 17.21 -18.37
N TRP A 313 26.32 16.44 -17.91
CA TRP A 313 26.56 15.41 -16.87
C TRP A 313 26.09 13.98 -17.22
N TYR A 314 25.80 13.71 -18.50
CA TYR A 314 25.47 12.37 -18.98
C TYR A 314 26.46 11.88 -20.03
N SER A 315 26.77 10.58 -20.00
CA SER A 315 27.40 9.90 -21.13
C SER A 315 26.32 9.51 -22.14
N VAL A 316 26.44 10.00 -23.37
CA VAL A 316 25.63 9.50 -24.49
C VAL A 316 26.26 8.19 -24.95
N TYR A 317 25.50 7.10 -24.89
CA TYR A 317 25.92 5.84 -25.49
C TYR A 317 25.05 5.53 -26.72
N GLY A 318 25.68 5.39 -27.88
CA GLY A 318 25.09 4.78 -29.08
C GLY A 318 24.41 5.74 -30.08
N ASN A 319 23.95 5.14 -31.19
CA ASN A 319 23.34 5.83 -32.34
C ASN A 319 21.95 6.44 -32.04
N ASP A 320 21.34 6.11 -30.90
CA ASP A 320 19.96 6.50 -30.52
C ASP A 320 19.90 7.60 -29.44
N GLY A 321 21.02 8.24 -29.12
CA GLY A 321 21.06 9.41 -28.22
C GLY A 321 20.63 9.10 -26.78
N VAL A 322 20.93 7.90 -26.27
CA VAL A 322 20.62 7.50 -24.89
C VAL A 322 21.61 8.15 -23.92
N ALA A 323 21.09 8.95 -23.00
CA ALA A 323 21.80 9.63 -21.92
C ALA A 323 21.68 8.83 -20.61
N GLU A 324 22.80 8.50 -19.99
CA GLU A 324 22.87 7.98 -18.63
C GLU A 324 23.25 9.11 -17.66
N CYS A 325 22.41 9.37 -16.65
CA CYS A 325 22.66 10.41 -15.66
C CYS A 325 22.57 9.90 -14.21
N SER A 326 23.30 10.60 -13.33
CA SER A 326 23.29 10.35 -11.89
C SER A 326 22.46 11.43 -11.17
N TRP A 327 21.79 11.03 -10.11
CA TRP A 327 21.08 11.94 -9.20
C TRP A 327 22.05 12.94 -8.56
N GLN A 328 21.85 14.22 -8.86
CA GLN A 328 22.62 15.34 -8.28
C GLN A 328 21.72 16.56 -8.03
N ASN A 329 22.15 17.48 -7.15
CA ASN A 329 21.35 18.67 -6.80
C ASN A 329 20.95 19.55 -8.00
N THR A 330 21.83 19.66 -9.00
CA THR A 330 21.59 20.45 -10.21
C THR A 330 20.52 19.85 -11.14
N TYR A 331 20.24 18.55 -11.00
CA TYR A 331 19.23 17.81 -11.75
C TYR A 331 17.80 18.07 -11.24
N ALA A 332 17.68 18.51 -9.97
CA ALA A 332 16.40 18.62 -9.28
C ALA A 332 15.47 19.72 -9.83
N LYS A 333 16.00 20.73 -10.53
CA LYS A 333 15.21 21.86 -11.05
C LYS A 333 15.69 22.30 -12.43
N THR A 334 14.99 21.89 -13.47
CA THR A 334 15.06 22.57 -14.78
C THR A 334 13.80 23.43 -14.91
N GLY A 335 13.92 24.73 -14.64
CA GLY A 335 12.76 25.63 -14.60
C GLY A 335 11.81 25.31 -13.44
N ALA A 336 10.51 25.17 -13.72
CA ALA A 336 9.45 24.92 -12.75
C ALA A 336 9.18 23.42 -12.47
N VAL A 337 9.85 22.50 -13.15
CA VAL A 337 9.61 21.05 -13.01
C VAL A 337 10.60 20.46 -12.00
N ASP A 338 10.08 19.91 -10.91
CA ASP A 338 10.85 19.14 -9.95
C ASP A 338 11.05 17.71 -10.46
N LYS A 339 12.24 17.40 -10.97
CA LYS A 339 12.54 16.04 -11.46
C LYS A 339 12.65 15.02 -10.34
N ARG A 340 12.87 15.45 -9.10
CA ARG A 340 12.82 14.55 -7.94
C ARG A 340 11.40 14.14 -7.60
N PHE A 341 10.41 15.00 -7.88
CA PHE A 341 9.00 14.62 -7.80
C PHE A 341 8.68 13.47 -8.76
N GLU A 342 9.10 13.59 -10.03
CA GLU A 342 8.77 12.58 -11.03
C GLU A 342 9.52 11.26 -10.82
N MET A 343 10.79 11.28 -10.44
CA MET A 343 11.62 10.08 -10.60
C MET A 343 12.65 9.82 -9.51
N GLY A 344 12.91 10.78 -8.61
CA GLY A 344 14.13 10.78 -7.80
C GLY A 344 13.96 10.74 -6.29
N PRO A 345 15.06 10.44 -5.57
CA PRO A 345 15.07 10.50 -4.12
C PRO A 345 14.97 11.94 -3.60
N ASN A 346 14.56 12.08 -2.33
CA ASN A 346 14.60 13.34 -1.59
C ASN A 346 16.05 13.77 -1.33
N GLY A 347 16.85 12.82 -0.86
CA GLY A 347 18.21 13.05 -0.44
C GLY A 347 19.20 13.14 -1.61
N ASN A 348 20.44 13.50 -1.27
CA ASN A 348 21.54 13.58 -2.23
C ASN A 348 22.21 12.22 -2.38
N TYR A 349 21.45 11.29 -2.96
CA TYR A 349 21.85 9.91 -3.15
C TYR A 349 22.14 9.63 -4.62
N ASN A 350 23.05 8.70 -4.90
CA ASN A 350 23.34 8.22 -6.25
C ASN A 350 23.51 6.69 -6.26
N SER A 351 23.98 6.09 -7.36
CA SER A 351 24.15 4.63 -7.48
C SER A 351 25.03 4.00 -6.38
N VAL A 352 25.91 4.77 -5.73
CA VAL A 352 26.69 4.30 -4.57
C VAL A 352 25.79 4.03 -3.36
N ASN A 353 24.70 4.77 -3.22
CA ASN A 353 23.68 4.61 -2.18
C ASN A 353 22.61 3.56 -2.53
N GLY A 354 22.72 2.87 -3.67
CA GLY A 354 21.75 1.85 -4.09
C GLY A 354 20.41 2.40 -4.62
N VAL A 355 20.31 3.71 -4.88
CA VAL A 355 19.08 4.31 -5.43
C VAL A 355 18.92 4.13 -6.95
N GLY A 356 19.97 3.66 -7.64
CA GLY A 356 19.96 3.40 -9.07
C GLY A 356 20.35 4.59 -9.96
N ARG A 357 20.28 4.39 -11.29
CA ARG A 357 20.59 5.39 -12.33
C ARG A 357 19.38 5.72 -13.21
N ILE A 358 19.49 6.83 -13.93
CA ILE A 358 18.48 7.29 -14.89
C ILE A 358 19.04 7.11 -16.30
N TYR A 359 18.25 6.47 -17.15
CA TYR A 359 18.49 6.33 -18.57
C TYR A 359 17.38 7.03 -19.34
N SER A 360 17.74 7.83 -20.33
CA SER A 360 16.76 8.64 -21.05
C SER A 360 17.16 8.80 -22.50
N SER A 361 16.20 8.98 -23.41
CA SER A 361 16.48 9.20 -24.84
C SER A 361 15.87 10.51 -25.28
N THR A 362 16.50 11.23 -26.21
CA THR A 362 15.90 12.43 -26.82
C THR A 362 14.75 12.12 -27.78
N SER A 363 14.53 10.83 -28.10
CA SER A 363 13.45 10.38 -28.96
C SER A 363 12.06 10.60 -28.35
N THR A 364 11.06 10.76 -29.21
CA THR A 364 9.64 10.76 -28.84
C THR A 364 9.08 9.33 -28.84
N GLY A 365 7.89 9.11 -28.27
CA GLY A 365 7.23 7.81 -28.33
C GLY A 365 7.84 6.78 -27.37
N ARG A 366 8.36 7.23 -26.23
CA ARG A 366 9.01 6.38 -25.23
C ARG A 366 8.09 6.07 -24.05
N VAL A 367 8.38 4.99 -23.34
CA VAL A 367 7.67 4.54 -22.14
C VAL A 367 8.66 4.34 -20.98
N LEU A 368 8.16 4.31 -19.75
CA LEU A 368 9.00 4.28 -18.55
C LEU A 368 9.20 2.86 -18.04
N LEU A 369 10.45 2.54 -17.70
CA LEU A 369 10.83 1.39 -16.90
C LEU A 369 11.37 1.84 -15.54
N ARG A 370 11.18 1.01 -14.50
CA ARG A 370 11.70 1.26 -13.14
C ARG A 370 12.38 0.03 -12.53
N GLY A 371 13.14 0.26 -11.44
CA GLY A 371 13.66 -0.78 -10.54
C GLY A 371 15.05 -1.32 -10.89
N GLY A 372 15.35 -1.51 -12.18
CA GLY A 372 16.57 -2.19 -12.61
C GLY A 372 16.40 -3.71 -12.70
N GLY A 373 17.30 -4.37 -13.41
CA GLY A 373 17.27 -5.82 -13.62
C GLY A 373 18.39 -6.59 -12.93
N TRP A 374 18.30 -7.92 -13.03
CA TRP A 374 19.20 -8.88 -12.37
C TRP A 374 20.69 -8.76 -12.71
N GLY A 375 21.05 -8.06 -13.78
CA GLY A 375 22.43 -7.88 -14.23
C GLY A 375 22.97 -6.44 -14.09
N ASP A 376 22.19 -5.50 -13.57
CA ASP A 376 22.53 -4.06 -13.62
C ASP A 376 23.52 -3.61 -12.53
N GLY A 377 23.88 -4.51 -11.60
CA GLY A 377 24.82 -4.24 -10.53
C GLY A 377 24.39 -3.03 -9.70
N ALA A 378 25.24 -2.00 -9.64
CA ALA A 378 25.01 -0.77 -8.89
C ALA A 378 24.01 0.19 -9.55
N TYR A 379 23.54 -0.11 -10.76
CA TYR A 379 22.65 0.77 -11.50
C TYR A 379 21.17 0.44 -11.24
N ALA A 380 20.88 -0.73 -10.70
CA ALA A 380 19.58 -1.07 -10.12
C ALA A 380 19.33 -0.30 -8.82
N GLY A 381 18.05 -0.09 -8.50
CA GLY A 381 17.61 0.63 -7.33
C GLY A 381 16.17 1.09 -7.45
N VAL A 382 15.56 1.41 -6.31
CA VAL A 382 14.13 1.79 -6.24
C VAL A 382 13.80 3.07 -7.04
N PHE A 383 14.80 3.94 -7.28
CA PHE A 383 14.67 5.13 -8.13
C PHE A 383 15.32 4.96 -9.51
N ALA A 384 15.82 3.77 -9.86
CA ALA A 384 16.32 3.51 -11.20
C ALA A 384 15.21 3.74 -12.21
N SER A 385 15.50 4.42 -13.32
CA SER A 385 14.51 4.71 -14.35
C SER A 385 15.12 4.60 -15.74
N ASN A 386 14.30 4.16 -16.70
CA ASN A 386 14.72 4.08 -18.10
C ASN A 386 13.57 4.46 -19.04
N SER A 387 13.72 5.60 -19.74
CA SER A 387 12.79 6.12 -20.75
C SER A 387 13.34 6.06 -22.18
N SER A 388 14.22 5.09 -22.47
CA SER A 388 14.81 4.91 -23.82
C SER A 388 14.03 3.96 -24.73
N ASN A 389 13.12 3.17 -24.18
CA ASN A 389 12.41 2.11 -24.91
C ASN A 389 11.05 2.59 -25.44
N GLY A 390 10.64 2.07 -26.60
CA GLY A 390 9.30 2.26 -27.16
C GLY A 390 8.30 1.23 -26.63
N PRO A 391 6.99 1.48 -26.81
CA PRO A 391 5.92 0.65 -26.22
C PRO A 391 5.85 -0.77 -26.81
N THR A 392 6.41 -1.01 -27.99
CA THR A 392 6.44 -2.31 -28.68
C THR A 392 7.67 -3.15 -28.35
N ASN A 393 8.64 -2.59 -27.61
CA ASN A 393 9.81 -3.34 -27.19
C ASN A 393 9.42 -4.36 -26.11
N SER A 394 10.07 -5.52 -26.12
CA SER A 394 9.94 -6.57 -25.10
C SER A 394 11.29 -7.22 -24.88
N TYR A 395 11.66 -7.44 -23.62
CA TYR A 395 12.94 -8.05 -23.26
C TYR A 395 12.73 -9.08 -22.16
N SER A 396 13.61 -10.08 -22.09
CA SER A 396 13.58 -11.08 -21.02
C SER A 396 13.77 -10.46 -19.63
N ILE A 397 14.36 -9.27 -19.54
CA ILE A 397 14.61 -8.53 -18.29
C ILE A 397 13.53 -7.51 -17.96
N VAL A 398 12.43 -7.48 -18.71
CA VAL A 398 11.35 -6.50 -18.52
C VAL A 398 10.03 -7.23 -18.24
N GLY A 399 9.46 -6.95 -17.07
CA GLY A 399 8.15 -7.39 -16.62
C GLY A 399 7.28 -6.20 -16.17
N PHE A 400 6.42 -6.43 -15.19
CA PHE A 400 5.48 -5.43 -14.68
C PHE A 400 4.85 -5.89 -13.35
N ARG A 401 4.14 -4.98 -12.70
CA ARG A 401 3.21 -5.28 -11.61
C ARG A 401 1.90 -4.51 -11.77
N CYS A 402 0.81 -5.09 -11.27
CA CYS A 402 -0.50 -4.46 -11.30
C CYS A 402 -0.86 -3.80 -9.96
N VAL A 403 -1.75 -2.82 -10.03
CA VAL A 403 -2.29 -2.07 -8.89
C VAL A 403 -3.81 -2.01 -8.96
N MET A 404 -4.45 -1.98 -7.80
CA MET A 404 -5.87 -1.75 -7.63
C MET A 404 -6.07 -0.56 -6.69
N ASN A 405 -6.83 0.45 -7.09
CA ASN A 405 -7.19 1.54 -6.20
C ASN A 405 -8.21 1.09 -5.17
N THR A 406 -8.07 1.50 -3.90
CA THR A 406 -9.00 1.12 -2.82
C THR A 406 -10.29 1.96 -2.77
N GLY A 407 -10.48 2.85 -3.75
CA GLY A 407 -11.67 3.69 -3.89
C GLY A 407 -11.48 5.11 -3.34
N ASN A 408 -12.19 6.06 -3.97
CA ASN A 408 -12.46 7.43 -3.51
C ASN A 408 -13.77 7.49 -2.70
#